data_AF-Q8RN98-F1
#
_entry.id   AF-Q8RN98-F1
#
_cell.length_a   1.000
_cell.length_b   1.000
_cell.length_c   1.000
_cell.angle_alpha   90.00
_cell.angle_beta   90.00
_cell.angle_gamma   90.00
#
_symmetry.space_group_name_H-M   'P 1'
#
loop_
_entity.id
_entity.type
_entity.pdbx_description
1 polymer ?
#
loop_
_entity_poly.entity_id
_entity_poly.type
_entity_poly.pdbx_seq_one_letter_code
_entity_poly.pdbx_strand_id
1 'polypeptide(L)'
;YVGFFGVTTIVFATLGTLLIVYGAALGPTFNIWQISIAPPDLSYGLGIAPLKEGGLWQLITVCALGAFVSWALRQAEIARKLGMGYHIPVAFGFAIFAYFSLVVIRPVLMGAWGHGFPYGIL
;
A
#
# COMPACT_ATOMS: atom_id res chain seq x y z
N TYR A 1 7.18 12.60 17.70
CA TYR A 1 7.56 11.24 18.19
C TYR A 1 7.97 10.37 17.00
N VAL A 2 9.16 9.76 17.04
CA VAL A 2 9.68 8.87 15.99
C VAL A 2 9.25 7.43 16.30
N GLY A 3 9.96 6.76 17.23
CA GLY A 3 9.72 5.35 17.56
C GLY A 3 10.19 4.41 16.45
N PHE A 4 10.29 3.10 16.74
CA PHE A 4 10.66 2.10 15.73
C PHE A 4 9.70 2.14 14.54
N PHE A 5 8.40 2.21 14.84
CA PHE A 5 7.35 2.26 13.82
C PHE A 5 7.31 3.57 13.03
N GLY A 6 7.87 4.66 13.55
CA GLY A 6 8.08 5.88 12.75
C GLY A 6 9.16 5.71 11.70
N VAL A 7 10.26 5.05 12.04
CA VAL A 7 11.33 4.72 11.08
C VAL A 7 10.81 3.79 10.00
N THR A 8 10.12 2.71 10.37
CA THR A 8 9.58 1.77 9.37
C THR A 8 8.52 2.42 8.49
N THR A 9 7.67 3.31 9.03
CA THR A 9 6.72 4.08 8.21
C THR A 9 7.46 4.90 7.15
N ILE A 10 8.52 5.62 7.54
CA ILE A 10 9.31 6.44 6.59
C ILE A 10 9.93 5.56 5.51
N VAL A 11 10.53 4.43 5.88
CA VAL A 11 11.14 3.50 4.91
C VAL A 11 10.11 3.00 3.91
N PHE A 12 8.99 2.48 4.37
CA PHE A 12 7.95 1.93 3.48
C PHE A 12 7.27 3.01 2.63
N ALA A 13 6.92 4.15 3.21
CA ALA A 13 6.30 5.25 2.48
C ALA A 13 7.24 5.86 1.44
N THR A 14 8.52 6.02 1.77
CA THR A 14 9.53 6.55 0.84
C THR A 14 9.76 5.58 -0.31
N LEU A 15 9.99 4.29 0.00
CA LEU A 15 10.18 3.27 -1.03
C LEU A 15 8.97 3.14 -1.95
N GLY A 16 7.76 3.07 -1.39
CA GLY A 16 6.52 3.01 -2.17
C GLY A 16 6.35 4.24 -3.07
N THR A 17 6.65 5.44 -2.56
CA THR A 17 6.58 6.68 -3.35
C THR A 17 7.59 6.67 -4.49
N LEU A 18 8.84 6.26 -4.24
CA LEU A 18 9.87 6.16 -5.27
C LEU A 18 9.49 5.15 -6.36
N LEU A 19 8.86 4.03 -5.99
CA LEU A 19 8.35 3.05 -6.94
C LEU A 19 7.19 3.61 -7.78
N ILE A 20 6.31 4.44 -7.21
CA ILE A 20 5.26 5.15 -7.96
C ILE A 20 5.89 6.12 -8.96
N VAL A 21 6.89 6.92 -8.55
CA VAL A 21 7.59 7.86 -9.44
C VAL A 21 8.29 7.11 -10.57
N TYR A 22 8.94 5.99 -10.25
CA TYR A 22 9.56 5.13 -11.26
C TYR A 22 8.52 4.55 -12.22
N GLY A 23 7.38 4.07 -11.72
CA GLY A 23 6.28 3.59 -12.54
C GLY A 23 5.70 4.67 -13.45
N ALA A 24 5.54 5.91 -12.95
CA ALA A 24 5.11 7.05 -13.74
C ALA A 24 6.11 7.38 -14.86
N ALA A 25 7.41 7.30 -14.58
CA ALA A 25 8.46 7.55 -15.58
C ALA A 25 8.54 6.48 -16.67
N LEU A 26 8.04 5.26 -16.41
CA LEU A 26 7.89 4.20 -17.41
C LEU A 26 6.59 4.34 -18.21
N GLY A 27 5.63 5.11 -17.70
CA GLY A 27 4.33 5.34 -18.32
C GLY A 27 4.36 6.38 -19.44
N PRO A 28 3.21 6.63 -20.09
CA PRO A 28 3.11 7.53 -21.23
C PRO A 28 3.06 9.02 -20.84
N THR A 29 2.92 9.35 -19.55
CA THR A 29 2.63 10.73 -19.10
C THR A 29 3.12 10.99 -17.69
N PHE A 30 3.46 12.26 -17.42
CA PHE A 30 3.72 12.80 -16.08
C PHE A 30 2.55 13.66 -15.56
N ASN A 31 1.44 13.71 -16.30
CA ASN A 31 0.24 14.37 -15.81
C ASN A 31 -0.30 13.61 -14.60
N ILE A 32 -0.27 14.25 -13.43
CA ILE A 32 -0.64 13.67 -12.13
C ILE A 32 -2.04 13.02 -12.16
N TRP A 33 -2.96 13.60 -12.92
CA TRP A 33 -4.33 13.09 -13.05
C TRP A 33 -4.44 11.82 -13.88
N GLN A 34 -3.44 11.50 -14.70
CA GLN A 34 -3.45 10.38 -15.65
C GLN A 34 -2.43 9.29 -15.31
N ILE A 35 -1.61 9.49 -14.28
CA ILE A 35 -0.70 8.45 -13.78
C ILE A 35 -1.55 7.33 -13.18
N SER A 36 -1.35 6.11 -13.67
CA SER A 36 -2.03 4.92 -13.16
C SER A 36 -1.07 3.74 -13.14
N ILE A 37 -0.89 3.15 -11.96
CA ILE A 37 -0.12 1.90 -11.78
C ILE A 37 -1.13 0.76 -11.66
N ALA A 38 -1.29 0.00 -12.74
CA ALA A 38 -2.26 -1.09 -12.82
C ALA A 38 -1.73 -2.38 -12.15
N PRO A 39 -2.64 -3.20 -11.57
CA PRO A 39 -2.30 -4.56 -11.13
C PRO A 39 -1.93 -5.43 -12.35
N PRO A 40 -1.32 -6.62 -12.12
CA PRO A 40 -0.97 -7.51 -13.22
C PRO A 40 -2.21 -8.10 -13.90
N ASP A 41 -2.03 -8.59 -15.13
CA ASP A 41 -3.07 -9.30 -15.87
C ASP A 41 -3.55 -10.55 -15.11
N LEU A 42 -4.81 -10.94 -15.33
CA LEU A 42 -5.42 -12.09 -14.65
C LEU A 42 -4.68 -13.41 -14.94
N SER A 43 -4.02 -13.53 -16.09
CA SER A 43 -3.19 -14.69 -16.46
C SER A 43 -2.03 -14.95 -15.49
N TYR A 44 -1.54 -13.92 -14.79
CA TYR A 44 -0.52 -14.07 -13.75
C TYR A 44 -1.06 -14.71 -12.45
N GLY A 45 -2.39 -14.79 -12.28
CA GLY A 45 -3.00 -15.34 -11.08
C GLY A 45 -2.48 -14.65 -9.82
N LEU A 46 -2.08 -15.45 -8.82
CA LEU A 46 -1.45 -14.97 -7.58
C LEU A 46 0.10 -14.96 -7.66
N GLY A 47 0.68 -15.14 -8.85
CA GLY A 47 2.12 -15.12 -9.08
C GLY A 47 2.72 -13.71 -9.01
N ILE A 48 4.05 -13.65 -8.99
CA ILE A 48 4.80 -12.40 -9.11
C ILE A 48 4.90 -12.05 -10.60
N ALA A 49 4.47 -10.85 -10.98
CA ALA A 49 4.53 -10.37 -12.35
C ALA A 49 5.81 -9.57 -12.63
N PRO A 50 6.25 -9.45 -13.89
CA PRO A 50 7.31 -8.54 -14.28
C PRO A 50 7.02 -7.09 -13.83
N LEU A 51 8.06 -6.32 -13.49
CA LEU A 51 7.90 -4.97 -12.92
C LEU A 51 6.97 -4.07 -13.75
N LYS A 52 7.12 -4.07 -15.08
CA LYS A 52 6.32 -3.25 -16.01
C LYS A 52 4.89 -3.75 -16.21
N GLU A 53 4.62 -5.00 -15.88
CA GLU A 53 3.35 -5.70 -16.15
C GLU A 53 2.56 -5.96 -14.86
N GLY A 54 2.73 -5.10 -13.85
CA GLY A 54 2.03 -5.18 -12.56
C GLY A 54 2.90 -5.58 -11.37
N GLY A 55 4.17 -5.95 -11.58
CA GLY A 55 5.11 -6.18 -10.49
C GLY A 55 5.36 -4.93 -9.63
N LEU A 56 5.35 -3.73 -10.24
CA LEU A 56 5.39 -2.47 -9.49
C LEU A 56 4.19 -2.31 -8.57
N TRP A 57 2.98 -2.62 -9.05
CA TRP A 57 1.77 -2.58 -8.23
C TRP A 57 1.88 -3.52 -7.04
N GLN A 58 2.42 -4.73 -7.22
CA GLN A 58 2.62 -5.70 -6.14
C GLN A 58 3.56 -5.15 -5.06
N LEU A 59 4.72 -4.61 -5.46
CA LEU A 59 5.68 -4.02 -4.53
C LEU A 59 5.14 -2.78 -3.81
N ILE A 60 4.45 -1.90 -4.53
CA ILE A 60 3.80 -0.71 -3.96
C ILE A 60 2.73 -1.11 -2.95
N THR A 61 1.95 -2.16 -3.22
CA THR A 61 0.93 -2.70 -2.30
C THR A 61 1.55 -3.18 -0.99
N VAL A 62 2.68 -3.91 -1.07
CA VAL A 62 3.43 -4.35 0.12
C VAL A 62 3.95 -3.15 0.91
N CYS A 63 4.50 -2.15 0.21
CA CYS A 63 4.97 -0.91 0.85
C CYS A 63 3.81 -0.16 1.53
N ALA A 64 2.66 -0.05 0.88
CA ALA A 64 1.48 0.62 1.43
C ALA A 64 0.98 -0.06 2.71
N LEU A 65 0.82 -1.40 2.69
CA LEU A 65 0.44 -2.17 3.88
C LEU A 65 1.46 -2.01 5.02
N GLY A 66 2.76 -2.10 4.70
CA GLY A 66 3.84 -1.89 5.67
C GLY A 66 3.80 -0.50 6.30
N ALA A 67 3.57 0.54 5.50
CA ALA A 67 3.44 1.92 5.97
C ALA A 67 2.20 2.13 6.83
N PHE A 68 1.03 1.61 6.42
CA PHE A 68 -0.22 1.77 7.17
C PHE A 68 -0.17 1.06 8.52
N VAL A 69 0.29 -0.19 8.56
CA VAL A 69 0.43 -0.95 9.81
C VAL A 69 1.47 -0.31 10.72
N SER A 70 2.61 0.13 10.18
CA SER A 70 3.60 0.88 10.96
C SER A 70 3.01 2.17 11.53
N TRP A 71 2.21 2.89 10.77
CA TRP A 71 1.56 4.10 11.25
C TRP A 71 0.55 3.84 12.38
N ALA A 72 -0.23 2.77 12.29
CA ALA A 72 -1.15 2.37 13.36
C ALA A 72 -0.38 2.01 14.65
N LEU A 73 0.70 1.24 14.54
CA LEU A 73 1.53 0.84 15.68
C LEU A 73 2.28 2.03 16.30
N ARG A 74 2.71 3.00 15.48
CA ARG A 74 3.26 4.27 15.96
C ARG A 74 2.23 5.04 16.79
N GLN A 75 0.97 5.10 16.35
CA GLN A 75 -0.11 5.74 17.12
C GLN A 75 -0.36 5.01 18.45
N ALA A 76 -0.28 3.68 18.47
CA ALA A 76 -0.38 2.90 19.71
C ALA A 76 0.76 3.22 20.68
N GLU A 77 2.01 3.32 20.21
CA GLU A 77 3.13 3.74 21.07
C GLU A 77 2.92 5.13 21.68
N ILE A 78 2.39 6.08 20.91
CA ILE A 78 2.07 7.42 21.39
C ILE A 78 0.98 7.36 22.46
N ALA A 79 -0.12 6.65 22.21
CA ALA A 79 -1.21 6.50 23.17
C ALA A 79 -0.71 5.90 24.49
N ARG A 80 0.12 4.86 24.43
CA ARG A 80 0.74 4.24 25.61
C ARG A 80 1.62 5.22 26.38
N LYS A 81 2.43 6.04 25.69
CA LYS A 81 3.30 7.03 26.34
C LYS A 81 2.53 8.16 27.03
N LEU A 82 1.36 8.51 26.50
CA LEU A 82 0.50 9.56 27.06
C LEU A 82 -0.52 9.03 28.08
N GLY A 83 -0.54 7.72 28.35
CA GLY A 83 -1.54 7.11 29.26
C GLY A 83 -2.97 7.15 28.70
N MET A 84 -3.13 7.22 27.38
CA MET A 84 -4.42 7.28 26.70
C MET A 84 -4.88 5.89 26.21
N GLY A 85 -6.19 5.74 25.95
CA GLY A 85 -6.74 4.53 25.34
C GLY A 85 -6.42 4.39 23.83
N TYR A 86 -6.55 3.18 23.28
CA TYR A 86 -6.18 2.83 21.90
C TYR A 86 -7.28 3.05 20.84
N HIS A 87 -8.31 3.85 21.13
CA HIS A 87 -9.44 4.05 20.23
C HIS A 87 -9.02 4.52 18.83
N ILE A 88 -8.06 5.45 18.74
CA ILE A 88 -7.59 6.01 17.47
C ILE A 88 -6.87 4.97 16.59
N PRO A 89 -5.80 4.27 17.07
CA PRO A 89 -5.16 3.24 16.24
C PRO A 89 -6.09 2.07 15.90
N VAL A 90 -7.03 1.71 16.79
CA VAL A 90 -8.04 0.67 16.50
C VAL A 90 -9.01 1.12 15.40
N ALA A 91 -9.53 2.35 15.47
CA ALA A 91 -10.41 2.91 14.45
C ALA A 91 -9.69 3.00 13.09
N PHE A 92 -8.43 3.44 13.08
CA PHE A 92 -7.61 3.45 11.86
C PHE A 92 -7.39 2.04 11.30
N GLY A 93 -7.31 1.01 12.15
CA GLY A 93 -7.23 -0.39 11.75
C GLY A 93 -8.36 -0.83 10.81
N PHE A 94 -9.58 -0.29 10.94
CA PHE A 94 -10.68 -0.58 10.02
C PHE A 94 -10.45 -0.02 8.61
N ALA A 95 -9.79 1.14 8.48
CA ALA A 95 -9.41 1.69 7.18
C ALA A 95 -8.34 0.81 6.50
N ILE A 96 -7.36 0.34 7.28
CA ILE A 96 -6.35 -0.63 6.81
C ILE A 96 -7.03 -1.93 6.36
N PHE A 97 -7.99 -2.42 7.14
CA PHE A 97 -8.75 -3.63 6.79
C PHE A 97 -9.57 -3.46 5.51
N ALA A 98 -10.21 -2.32 5.29
CA ALA A 98 -10.94 -2.05 4.05
C ALA A 98 -9.99 -2.08 2.84
N TYR A 99 -8.83 -1.43 2.94
CA TYR A 99 -7.81 -1.48 1.89
C TYR A 99 -7.30 -2.92 1.64
N PHE A 100 -6.91 -3.62 2.71
CA PHE A 100 -6.44 -5.02 2.65
C PHE A 100 -7.50 -5.96 2.06
N SER A 101 -8.78 -5.71 2.35
CA SER A 101 -9.88 -6.50 1.80
C SER A 101 -9.97 -6.38 0.27
N LEU A 102 -9.78 -5.18 -0.27
CA LEU A 102 -9.89 -4.90 -1.70
C LEU A 102 -8.68 -5.34 -2.51
N VAL A 103 -7.46 -5.21 -1.95
CA VAL A 103 -6.21 -5.49 -2.68
C VAL A 103 -5.58 -6.84 -2.33
N VAL A 104 -6.03 -7.50 -1.26
CA VAL A 104 -5.52 -8.82 -0.85
C VAL A 104 -6.63 -9.86 -0.71
N ILE A 105 -7.57 -9.69 0.22
CA ILE A 105 -8.55 -10.74 0.52
C ILE A 105 -9.38 -11.09 -0.73
N ARG A 106 -10.03 -10.11 -1.36
CA ARG A 106 -10.85 -10.32 -2.55
C ARG A 106 -10.01 -10.88 -3.72
N PRO A 107 -8.86 -10.31 -4.10
CA PRO A 107 -8.00 -10.88 -5.15
C PRO A 107 -7.56 -12.32 -4.89
N VAL A 108 -7.19 -12.66 -3.65
CA VAL A 108 -6.84 -14.04 -3.27
C VAL A 108 -8.03 -14.98 -3.41
N LEU A 109 -9.22 -14.57 -2.94
CA LEU A 109 -10.45 -15.36 -3.10
C LEU A 109 -10.87 -15.53 -4.56
N MET A 110 -10.53 -14.58 -5.43
CA MET A 110 -10.79 -14.63 -6.87
C MET A 110 -9.65 -15.27 -7.69
N GLY A 111 -8.54 -15.65 -7.03
CA GLY A 111 -7.42 -16.36 -7.66
C GLY A 111 -6.46 -15.50 -8.49
N ALA A 112 -6.59 -14.17 -8.48
CA ALA A 112 -5.70 -13.29 -9.24
C ALA A 112 -5.53 -11.89 -8.64
N TRP A 113 -4.29 -11.38 -8.62
CA TRP A 113 -3.97 -10.01 -8.18
C TRP A 113 -4.60 -8.93 -9.07
N GLY A 114 -4.88 -9.24 -10.34
CA GLY A 114 -5.54 -8.35 -11.29
C GLY A 114 -6.96 -7.90 -10.87
N HIS A 115 -7.54 -8.51 -9.84
CA HIS A 115 -8.80 -8.04 -9.24
C HIS A 115 -8.64 -6.88 -8.23
N GLY A 116 -7.40 -6.50 -7.90
CA GLY A 116 -7.11 -5.28 -7.15
C GLY A 116 -7.43 -4.02 -7.97
N PHE A 117 -7.58 -2.88 -7.31
CA PHE A 117 -7.78 -1.60 -8.01
C PHE A 117 -6.44 -0.97 -8.41
N PRO A 118 -6.39 -0.20 -9.51
CA PRO A 118 -5.17 0.49 -9.93
C PRO A 118 -4.85 1.69 -9.02
N TYR A 119 -3.57 2.01 -8.87
CA TYR A 119 -3.14 3.22 -8.16
C TYR A 119 -3.03 4.38 -9.14
N GLY A 120 -4.13 5.10 -9.31
CA GLY A 120 -4.24 6.33 -10.10
C GLY A 120 -5.36 7.22 -9.57
N ILE A 121 -5.31 8.52 -9.89
CA ILE A 121 -6.32 9.46 -9.41
C ILE A 121 -7.61 9.38 -10.23
N LEU A 122 -7.49 9.29 -11.56
CA LEU A 122 -8.59 9.17 -12.52
C LEU A 122 -8.43 7.91 -13.39
#